data_AF-A0AAV4UDJ2-F1
#
_entry.id   AF-A0AAV4UDJ2-F1
#
_cell.length_a   1.000
_cell.length_b   1.000
_cell.length_c   1.000
_cell.angle_alpha   90.00
_cell.angle_beta   90.00
_cell.angle_gamma   90.00
#
_symmetry.space_group_name_H-M   'P 1'
#
loop_
_entity.id
_entity.type
_entity.pdbx_description
1 polymer ?
#
loop_
_entity_poly.entity_id
_entity_poly.type
_entity_poly.pdbx_seq_one_letter_code
_entity_poly.pdbx_strand_id
1 'polypeptide(L)'
;MNTHSVPPLTLMCLRETVILLFNRKDMKKCLHELGFQDPHGYVDCIAKRAEDLASTLPIPVSVKNELMDVLRSMTTEVFDWYIKQKYLISYDFDVISSFHWRSDGTIDEVKTAQALERRQDADIASSFRIACFYRLTPD
;
A
#
# COMPACT_ATOMS: atom_id res chain seq x y z
N MET A 1 -11.73 -27.93 -2.12
CA MET A 1 -10.29 -28.20 -2.02
C MET A 1 -9.56 -26.87 -2.10
N ASN A 2 -9.16 -26.29 -0.96
CA ASN A 2 -8.37 -25.05 -0.93
C ASN A 2 -7.01 -25.38 -0.32
N THR A 3 -6.04 -25.69 -1.17
CA THR A 3 -4.64 -25.71 -0.79
C THR A 3 -4.20 -24.27 -0.62
N HIS A 4 -4.17 -23.77 0.61
CA HIS A 4 -3.36 -22.61 0.97
C HIS A 4 -1.89 -23.02 0.79
N SER A 5 -1.43 -22.97 -0.45
CA SER A 5 -0.03 -23.07 -0.81
C SER A 5 0.67 -21.92 -0.10
N VAL A 6 1.51 -22.25 0.89
CA VAL A 6 2.38 -21.27 1.52
C VAL A 6 3.24 -20.69 0.40
N PRO A 7 3.19 -19.36 0.15
CA PRO A 7 3.99 -18.78 -0.91
C PRO A 7 5.47 -19.10 -0.70
N PRO A 8 6.25 -19.32 -1.77
CA PRO A 8 7.68 -19.57 -1.64
C PRO A 8 8.35 -18.50 -0.78
N LEU A 9 9.32 -18.90 0.05
CA LEU A 9 10.03 -17.98 0.97
C LEU A 9 10.57 -16.75 0.24
N THR A 10 11.07 -16.92 -0.98
CA THR A 10 11.52 -15.84 -1.86
C THR A 10 10.42 -14.79 -2.08
N LEU A 11 9.20 -15.21 -2.42
CA LEU A 11 8.08 -14.31 -2.65
C LEU A 11 7.67 -13.57 -1.37
N MET A 12 7.72 -14.24 -0.22
CA MET A 12 7.48 -13.59 1.08
C MET A 12 8.53 -12.53 1.37
N CYS A 13 9.81 -12.83 1.15
CA CYS A 13 10.90 -11.87 1.35
C CYS A 13 10.81 -10.67 0.38
N LEU A 14 10.41 -10.91 -0.87
CA LEU A 14 10.21 -9.84 -1.84
C LEU A 14 9.05 -8.92 -1.42
N ARG A 15 7.91 -9.48 -1.00
CA ARG A 15 6.78 -8.71 -0.47
C ARG A 15 7.18 -7.89 0.75
N GLU A 16 7.88 -8.49 1.70
CA GLU A 16 8.36 -7.77 2.88
C GLU A 16 9.30 -6.63 2.51
N THR A 17 10.18 -6.85 1.53
CA THR A 17 11.05 -5.81 0.99
C THR A 17 10.23 -4.66 0.41
N VAL A 18 9.21 -4.96 -0.39
CA VAL A 18 8.32 -3.95 -0.97
C VAL A 18 7.53 -3.20 0.11
N ILE A 19 7.04 -3.87 1.15
CA ILE A 19 6.37 -3.23 2.30
C ILE A 19 7.32 -2.22 2.97
N LEU A 20 8.58 -2.59 3.17
CA LEU A 20 9.59 -1.68 3.71
C LEU A 20 9.82 -0.48 2.77
N LEU A 21 9.81 -0.69 1.45
CA LEU A 21 9.93 0.38 0.47
C LEU A 21 8.76 1.37 0.54
N PHE A 22 7.52 0.89 0.55
CA PHE A 22 6.31 1.72 0.71
C PHE A 22 6.33 2.54 2.01
N ASN A 23 6.99 2.04 3.04
CA ASN A 23 7.09 2.71 4.32
C ASN A 23 8.18 3.79 4.40
N ARG A 24 9.08 3.88 3.42
CA ARG A 24 10.11 4.92 3.40
C ARG A 24 9.53 6.31 3.14
N LYS A 25 10.13 7.33 3.76
CA LYS A 25 9.67 8.73 3.67
C LYS A 25 9.68 9.30 2.25
N ASP A 26 10.70 8.98 1.47
CA ASP A 26 10.84 9.40 0.07
C ASP A 26 9.80 8.76 -0.84
N MET A 27 9.48 7.49 -0.59
CA MET A 27 8.39 6.80 -1.28
C MET A 27 7.05 7.45 -0.95
N LYS A 28 6.74 7.62 0.34
CA LYS A 28 5.52 8.33 0.80
C LYS A 28 5.38 9.72 0.19
N LYS A 29 6.50 10.46 0.07
CA LYS A 29 6.53 11.77 -0.57
C LYS A 29 6.17 11.71 -2.07
N CYS A 30 6.77 10.81 -2.85
CA CYS A 30 6.40 10.60 -4.27
C CYS A 30 4.91 10.29 -4.40
N LEU A 31 4.38 9.44 -3.50
CA LEU A 31 2.97 9.05 -3.53
C LEU A 31 2.02 10.19 -3.18
N HIS A 32 2.39 11.05 -2.23
CA HIS A 32 1.63 12.23 -1.87
C HIS A 32 1.66 13.31 -2.97
N GLU A 33 2.82 13.54 -3.61
CA GLU A 33 3.02 14.61 -4.60
C GLU A 33 2.29 14.38 -5.92
N LEU A 34 2.17 13.12 -6.37
CA LEU A 34 1.42 12.81 -7.60
C LEU A 34 -0.08 13.03 -7.41
N GLY A 35 -0.55 12.88 -6.18
CA GLY A 35 -1.94 12.60 -5.91
C GLY A 35 -2.40 11.32 -6.59
N PHE A 36 -3.50 10.76 -6.13
CA PHE A 36 -4.07 9.56 -6.76
C PHE A 36 -4.95 9.89 -7.99
N GLN A 37 -4.73 11.04 -8.63
CA GLN A 37 -5.54 11.50 -9.77
C GLN A 37 -5.06 10.96 -11.12
N ASP A 38 -3.78 10.55 -11.23
CA ASP A 38 -3.21 9.94 -12.43
C ASP A 38 -2.74 8.50 -12.14
N PRO A 39 -3.53 7.46 -12.48
CA PRO A 39 -3.15 6.07 -12.29
C PRO A 39 -1.84 5.70 -12.98
N HIS A 40 -1.59 6.25 -14.17
CA HIS A 40 -0.39 5.92 -14.95
C HIS A 40 0.83 6.60 -14.36
N GLY A 41 0.74 7.90 -14.05
CA GLY A 41 1.79 8.64 -13.34
C GLY A 41 2.12 8.07 -11.95
N TYR A 42 1.11 7.54 -11.25
CA TYR A 42 1.26 6.88 -9.95
C TYR A 42 2.10 5.61 -10.05
N VAL A 43 1.76 4.72 -10.99
CA VAL A 43 2.51 3.47 -11.24
C VAL A 43 3.94 3.79 -11.70
N ASP A 44 4.11 4.75 -12.59
CA ASP A 44 5.41 5.10 -13.17
C ASP A 44 6.37 5.75 -12.14
N CYS A 45 5.90 6.62 -11.23
CA CYS A 45 6.76 7.17 -10.18
C CYS A 45 7.23 6.08 -9.21
N ILE A 46 6.33 5.16 -8.85
CA ILE A 46 6.67 4.03 -7.98
C ILE A 46 7.67 3.12 -8.67
N ALA A 47 7.41 2.75 -9.92
CA ALA A 47 8.31 1.92 -10.71
C ALA A 47 9.69 2.56 -10.80
N LYS A 48 9.77 3.84 -11.18
CA LYS A 48 11.03 4.58 -11.24
C LYS A 48 11.74 4.63 -9.89
N ARG A 49 11.00 4.87 -8.79
CA ARG A 49 11.61 4.94 -7.46
C ARG A 49 12.13 3.60 -6.98
N ALA A 50 11.42 2.52 -7.29
CA ALA A 50 11.86 1.19 -6.96
C ALA A 50 13.01 0.72 -7.85
N GLU A 51 13.06 1.11 -9.12
CA GLU A 51 14.21 0.89 -9.99
C GLU A 51 15.46 1.58 -9.43
N ASP A 52 15.35 2.84 -9.02
CA ASP A 52 16.44 3.56 -8.35
C ASP A 52 16.92 2.78 -7.12
N LEU A 53 16.00 2.27 -6.28
CA LEU A 53 16.36 1.54 -5.07
C LEU A 53 16.94 0.16 -5.37
N ALA A 54 16.35 -0.60 -6.29
CA ALA A 54 16.84 -1.89 -6.75
C ALA A 54 18.23 -1.78 -7.41
N SER A 55 18.54 -0.65 -8.06
CA SER A 55 19.87 -0.40 -8.62
C SER A 55 20.95 -0.35 -7.54
N THR A 56 20.61 0.13 -6.33
CA THR A 56 21.53 0.21 -5.18
C THR A 56 21.67 -1.11 -4.41
N LEU A 57 20.73 -2.03 -4.57
CA LEU A 57 20.74 -3.31 -3.87
C LEU A 57 21.71 -4.29 -4.55
N PRO A 58 22.61 -4.96 -3.78
CA PRO A 58 23.52 -5.97 -4.31
C PRO A 58 22.80 -7.32 -4.51
N ILE A 59 21.72 -7.31 -5.28
CA ILE A 59 20.90 -8.50 -5.58
C ILE A 59 20.99 -8.90 -7.06
N PRO A 60 20.82 -10.18 -7.40
CA PRO A 60 20.82 -10.65 -8.79
C PRO A 60 19.72 -10.01 -9.63
N VAL A 61 19.98 -9.85 -10.94
CA VAL A 61 19.00 -9.26 -11.89
C VAL A 61 17.68 -10.02 -11.91
N SER A 62 17.69 -11.35 -11.81
CA SER A 62 16.46 -12.15 -11.73
C SER A 62 15.60 -11.74 -10.53
N VAL A 63 16.22 -11.56 -9.36
CA VAL A 63 15.54 -11.11 -8.14
C VAL A 63 15.05 -9.67 -8.27
N LYS A 64 15.77 -8.81 -9.00
CA LYS A 64 15.29 -7.44 -9.30
C LYS A 64 14.00 -7.47 -10.12
N ASN A 65 13.93 -8.32 -11.15
CA ASN A 65 12.72 -8.44 -11.96
C ASN A 65 11.53 -8.92 -11.14
N GLU A 66 11.73 -9.94 -10.30
CA GLU A 66 10.67 -10.43 -9.40
C GLU A 66 10.24 -9.35 -8.39
N LEU A 67 11.18 -8.57 -7.85
CA LEU A 67 10.88 -7.44 -6.97
C LEU A 67 10.00 -6.39 -7.68
N MET A 68 10.32 -6.07 -8.94
CA MET A 68 9.56 -5.10 -9.73
C MET A 68 8.13 -5.58 -10.02
N ASP A 69 7.94 -6.87 -10.27
CA ASP A 69 6.60 -7.44 -10.49
C ASP A 69 5.75 -7.40 -9.21
N VAL A 70 6.35 -7.75 -8.06
CA VAL A 70 5.68 -7.65 -6.75
C VAL A 70 5.31 -6.20 -6.44
N LEU A 71 6.23 -5.26 -6.67
CA LEU A 71 5.99 -3.84 -6.48
C LEU A 71 4.84 -3.33 -7.36
N ARG A 72 4.83 -3.67 -8.65
CA ARG A 72 3.76 -3.27 -9.56
C ARG A 72 2.41 -3.79 -9.08
N SER A 73 2.35 -5.05 -8.67
CA SER A 73 1.13 -5.66 -8.12
C SER A 73 0.63 -4.92 -6.87
N MET A 74 1.52 -4.62 -5.92
CA MET A 74 1.16 -3.92 -4.68
C MET A 74 0.80 -2.44 -4.93
N THR A 75 1.39 -1.84 -5.97
CA THR A 75 1.03 -0.49 -6.40
C THR A 75 -0.39 -0.43 -6.95
N THR A 76 -0.75 -1.40 -7.79
CA THR A 76 -2.12 -1.56 -8.29
C THR A 76 -3.11 -1.77 -7.14
N GLU A 77 -2.78 -2.60 -6.16
CA GLU A 77 -3.61 -2.81 -4.96
C GLU A 77 -3.87 -1.49 -4.22
N VAL A 78 -2.85 -0.66 -4.03
CA VAL A 78 -3.00 0.66 -3.39
C VAL A 78 -3.91 1.58 -4.21
N PHE A 79 -3.72 1.60 -5.52
CA PHE A 79 -4.52 2.41 -6.42
C PHE A 79 -6.00 1.97 -6.42
N ASP A 80 -6.25 0.66 -6.50
CA ASP A 80 -7.59 0.08 -6.48
C ASP A 80 -8.30 0.35 -5.15
N TRP A 81 -7.58 0.19 -4.04
CA TRP A 81 -8.06 0.57 -2.72
C TRP A 81 -8.42 2.05 -2.69
N TYR A 82 -7.55 2.93 -3.19
CA TYR A 82 -7.83 4.35 -3.25
C TYR A 82 -9.11 4.65 -4.04
N ILE A 83 -9.27 4.11 -5.25
CA ILE A 83 -10.44 4.35 -6.08
C ILE A 83 -11.73 3.91 -5.37
N LYS A 84 -11.68 2.81 -4.63
CA LYS A 84 -12.79 2.31 -3.81
C LYS A 84 -13.12 3.26 -2.65
N GLN A 85 -12.11 3.88 -2.03
CA GLN A 85 -12.28 4.71 -0.83
C GLN A 85 -12.43 6.21 -1.09
N LYS A 86 -12.24 6.67 -2.34
CA LYS A 86 -12.22 8.09 -2.71
C LYS A 86 -13.48 8.90 -2.33
N TYR A 87 -14.61 8.21 -2.11
CA TYR A 87 -15.87 8.81 -1.67
C TYR A 87 -16.09 8.76 -0.15
N LEU A 88 -15.27 8.00 0.57
CA LEU A 88 -15.40 7.74 2.00
C LEU A 88 -14.44 8.60 2.82
N ILE A 89 -13.27 8.94 2.27
CA ILE A 89 -12.17 9.58 3.00
C ILE A 89 -11.80 10.91 2.33
N SER A 90 -11.65 11.96 3.15
CA SER A 90 -11.06 13.24 2.74
C SER A 90 -9.59 13.05 2.31
N TYR A 91 -9.20 13.67 1.19
CA TYR A 91 -7.91 13.44 0.52
C TYR A 91 -6.68 13.99 1.26
N ASP A 92 -6.86 14.77 2.32
CA ASP A 92 -5.74 15.36 3.10
C ASP A 92 -5.05 14.36 4.04
N PHE A 93 -5.46 13.09 4.00
CA PHE A 93 -4.89 12.03 4.80
C PHE A 93 -3.69 11.36 4.14
N ASP A 94 -2.56 11.25 4.84
CA ASP A 94 -1.48 10.32 4.48
C ASP A 94 -1.95 8.87 4.71
N VAL A 95 -2.86 8.38 3.87
CA VAL A 95 -3.48 7.05 4.02
C VAL A 95 -2.43 5.92 3.90
N ILE A 96 -1.36 6.19 3.17
CA ILE A 96 -0.31 5.23 2.88
C ILE A 96 0.45 4.84 4.15
N SER A 97 0.64 5.80 5.06
CA SER A 97 1.20 5.52 6.39
C SER A 97 0.34 4.57 7.25
N SER A 98 -0.95 4.42 6.92
CA SER A 98 -1.92 3.66 7.71
C SER A 98 -2.22 2.27 7.10
N PHE A 99 -1.66 1.95 5.93
CA PHE A 99 -1.83 0.63 5.31
C PHE A 99 -1.24 -0.46 6.16
N HIS A 100 -2.10 -1.41 6.51
CA HIS A 100 -1.70 -2.69 7.04
C HIS A 100 -1.66 -3.68 5.89
N TRP A 101 -0.50 -4.28 5.65
CA TRP A 101 -0.32 -5.25 4.58
C TRP A 101 -0.52 -6.67 5.11
N ARG A 102 -1.15 -7.51 4.30
CA ARG A 102 -1.15 -8.96 4.49
C ARG A 102 0.12 -9.56 3.91
N SER A 103 0.48 -10.76 4.35
CA SER A 103 1.65 -11.49 3.85
C SER A 103 1.56 -11.86 2.36
N ASP A 104 0.37 -11.76 1.77
CA ASP A 104 0.16 -11.94 0.33
C ASP A 104 0.36 -10.65 -0.49
N GLY A 105 0.72 -9.54 0.15
CA GLY A 105 0.90 -8.24 -0.49
C GLY A 105 -0.41 -7.50 -0.77
N THR A 106 -1.55 -7.98 -0.28
CA THR A 106 -2.83 -7.23 -0.33
C THR A 106 -2.98 -6.32 0.89
N ILE A 107 -3.85 -5.32 0.80
CA ILE A 107 -4.17 -4.45 1.93
C ILE A 107 -5.14 -5.17 2.87
N ASP A 108 -4.81 -5.21 4.15
CA ASP A 108 -5.76 -5.59 5.20
C ASP A 108 -6.73 -4.43 5.45
N GLU A 109 -7.83 -4.41 4.69
CA GLU A 109 -8.76 -3.28 4.69
C GLU A 109 -9.31 -2.97 6.09
N VAL A 110 -9.59 -3.99 6.91
CA VAL A 110 -10.17 -3.80 8.25
C VAL A 110 -9.16 -3.16 9.19
N LYS A 111 -7.93 -3.69 9.27
CA LYS A 111 -6.88 -3.11 10.11
C LYS A 111 -6.47 -1.72 9.64
N THR A 112 -6.42 -1.51 8.33
CA THR A 112 -6.18 -0.20 7.72
C THR A 112 -7.28 0.78 8.13
N ALA A 113 -8.55 0.38 8.05
CA ALA A 113 -9.68 1.21 8.46
C ALA A 113 -9.64 1.56 9.96
N GLN A 114 -9.30 0.59 10.83
CA GLN A 114 -9.10 0.84 12.26
C GLN A 114 -7.96 1.82 12.53
N ALA A 115 -6.84 1.70 11.80
CA ALA A 115 -5.72 2.63 11.92
C ALA A 115 -6.10 4.04 11.45
N LEU A 116 -6.88 4.15 10.38
CA LEU A 116 -7.38 5.42 9.86
C LEU A 116 -8.40 6.08 10.78
N GLU A 117 -9.30 5.31 11.40
CA GLU A 117 -10.32 5.82 12.32
C GLU A 117 -9.70 6.41 13.60
N ARG A 118 -8.61 5.81 14.10
CA ARG A 118 -7.89 6.22 15.32
C ARG A 118 -6.93 7.39 15.14
N ARG A 119 -6.76 7.89 13.92
CA ARG A 119 -5.81 8.96 13.64
C ARG A 119 -6.31 10.29 14.19
N GLN A 120 -5.44 11.00 14.91
CA GLN A 120 -5.79 12.27 15.57
C GLN A 120 -6.06 13.41 14.60
N ASP A 121 -5.55 13.32 13.38
CA ASP A 121 -5.78 14.31 12.32
C ASP A 121 -7.10 14.09 11.57
N ALA A 122 -7.86 13.04 11.91
CA ALA A 122 -9.05 12.64 11.16
C ALA A 122 -10.23 13.52 11.59
N ASP A 123 -10.90 14.13 10.62
CA ASP A 123 -12.15 14.80 10.92
C ASP A 123 -13.19 13.77 11.36
N ILE A 124 -14.04 14.16 12.33
CA ILE A 124 -15.03 13.28 12.95
C ILE A 124 -15.96 12.64 11.91
N ALA A 125 -16.28 13.34 10.81
CA ALA A 125 -17.17 12.82 9.78
C ALA A 125 -16.49 11.73 8.95
N SER A 126 -15.21 11.89 8.62
CA SER A 126 -14.39 10.85 7.96
C SER A 126 -14.25 9.62 8.85
N SER A 127 -13.90 9.78 10.14
CA SER A 127 -13.81 8.65 11.08
C SER A 127 -15.13 7.91 11.22
N PHE A 128 -16.25 8.63 11.33
CA PHE A 128 -17.57 8.03 11.41
C PHE A 128 -17.94 7.25 10.14
N ARG A 129 -17.67 7.81 8.95
CA ARG A 129 -17.92 7.14 7.66
C ARG A 129 -17.11 5.85 7.53
N ILE A 130 -15.82 5.90 7.89
CA ILE A 130 -14.94 4.72 7.89
C ILE A 130 -15.49 3.65 8.84
N ALA A 131 -15.83 4.03 10.08
CA ALA A 131 -16.38 3.11 11.07
C ALA A 131 -17.68 2.44 10.58
N CYS A 132 -18.61 3.21 10.01
CA CYS A 132 -19.85 2.67 9.46
C CYS A 132 -19.61 1.75 8.25
N PHE A 133 -18.75 2.15 7.31
CA PHE A 133 -18.50 1.38 6.09
C PHE A 133 -17.83 0.04 6.39
N TYR A 134 -16.83 0.05 7.27
CA TYR A 134 -16.10 -1.16 7.67
C TYR A 134 -16.72 -1.91 8.84
N ARG A 135 -17.85 -1.42 9.37
CA ARG A 135 -18.55 -1.98 10.54
C ARG A 135 -17.62 -2.14 11.75
N LEU A 136 -16.79 -1.14 11.99
CA LEU A 136 -15.89 -1.12 13.14
C LEU A 136 -16.73 -0.96 14.40
N THR A 137 -16.60 -1.90 15.34
CA THR A 137 -17.18 -1.76 16.67
C THR A 137 -16.17 -1.10 17.61
N PRO A 138 -16.61 -0.26 18.55
CA PRO A 138 -15.73 0.20 19.61
C PRO A 138 -15.25 -1.02 20.41
N ASP A 139 -13.92 -1.10 20.60
CA ASP A 139 -13.27 -2.12 21.43
C ASP A 139 -13.59 -1.90 22.93
#